data_AF-A0A427YEF8-F1
#
_entry.id   AF-A0A427YEF8-F1
#
_cell.length_a   1.000
_cell.length_b   1.000
_cell.length_c   1.000
_cell.angle_alpha   90.00
_cell.angle_beta   90.00
_cell.angle_gamma   90.00
#
_symmetry.space_group_name_H-M   'P 1'
#
loop_
_entity.id
_entity.type
_entity.pdbx_description
1 polymer ?
#
loop_
_entity_poly.entity_id
_entity_poly.type
_entity_poly.pdbx_seq_one_letter_code
_entity_poly.pdbx_strand_id
1 'polypeptide(L)'
;MQATTYLKNALSRREKCIGFWLTCNAPPLAKTILATGDYTWALIDAEHGQITDADFYVLSNLIASAGASPIIRIPCDSEWMIKRALDAGAHGIMTPMCHNAVSAVPPTQPAL
;
A
#
# COMPACT_ATOMS: atom_id res chain seq x y z
N MET A 1 -6.37 21.14 -2.48
CA MET A 1 -5.68 19.98 -3.09
C MET A 1 -6.53 18.75 -2.82
N GLN A 2 -7.00 18.04 -3.85
CA GLN A 2 -7.49 16.68 -3.61
C GLN A 2 -6.28 15.86 -3.12
N ALA A 3 -6.45 15.12 -2.01
CA ALA A 3 -5.42 14.19 -1.57
C ALA A 3 -5.05 13.25 -2.73
N THR A 4 -3.75 13.03 -2.96
CA THR A 4 -3.20 12.32 -4.13
C THR A 4 -3.44 10.80 -4.07
N THR A 5 -4.63 10.36 -3.69
CA THR A 5 -4.97 8.95 -3.51
C THR A 5 -5.62 8.40 -4.79
N TYR A 6 -4.81 8.16 -5.82
CA TYR A 6 -5.26 7.71 -7.16
C TYR A 6 -6.26 6.55 -7.12
N LEU A 7 -5.99 5.51 -6.31
CA LEU A 7 -6.87 4.35 -6.18
C LEU A 7 -8.22 4.73 -5.57
N LYS A 8 -8.23 5.50 -4.46
CA LYS A 8 -9.47 5.93 -3.80
C LYS A 8 -10.33 6.78 -4.72
N ASN A 9 -9.70 7.67 -5.50
CA ASN A 9 -10.40 8.53 -6.45
C ASN A 9 -11.02 7.70 -7.59
N ALA A 10 -10.27 6.76 -8.18
CA ALA A 10 -10.78 5.86 -9.22
C ALA A 10 -11.93 4.98 -8.71
N LEU A 11 -11.80 4.40 -7.51
CA LEU A 11 -12.86 3.61 -6.87
C LEU A 11 -14.12 4.44 -6.62
N SER A 12 -13.98 5.68 -6.16
CA SER A 12 -15.11 6.59 -5.92
C SER A 12 -15.87 6.93 -7.20
N ARG A 13 -15.17 6.94 -8.34
CA ARG A 13 -15.73 7.15 -9.68
C ARG A 13 -16.20 5.86 -10.35
N ARG A 14 -16.04 4.70 -9.70
CA ARG A 14 -16.30 3.35 -10.24
C ARG A 14 -15.50 3.06 -11.52
N GLU A 15 -14.29 3.60 -11.62
CA GLU A 15 -13.38 3.36 -12.72
C GLU A 15 -12.61 2.04 -12.51
N LYS A 16 -12.12 1.46 -13.61
CA LYS A 16 -11.32 0.23 -13.56
C LYS A 16 -9.98 0.51 -12.88
N CYS A 17 -9.71 -0.19 -11.78
CA CYS A 17 -8.47 -0.04 -11.01
C CYS A 17 -7.52 -1.22 -11.28
N ILE A 18 -6.59 -1.04 -12.21
CA ILE A 18 -5.53 -2.03 -12.48
C ILE A 18 -4.31 -1.72 -11.62
N GLY A 19 -3.70 -2.77 -11.08
CA GLY A 19 -2.48 -2.71 -10.29
C GLY A 19 -1.75 -4.05 -10.28
N PHE A 20 -0.59 -4.07 -9.63
CA PHE A 20 0.28 -5.25 -9.57
C PHE A 20 0.95 -5.37 -8.21
N TRP A 21 1.58 -6.52 -7.97
CA TRP A 21 2.28 -6.83 -6.74
C TRP A 21 3.79 -6.69 -6.92
N LEU A 22 4.43 -6.12 -5.90
CA LEU A 22 5.86 -6.09 -5.70
C LEU A 22 6.18 -7.05 -4.55
N THR A 23 6.82 -8.17 -4.88
CA THR A 23 7.22 -9.20 -3.91
C THR A 23 8.71 -9.15 -3.59
N CYS A 24 9.46 -8.20 -4.16
CA CYS A 24 10.86 -7.98 -3.87
C CYS A 24 11.18 -6.48 -3.97
N ASN A 25 12.24 -6.05 -3.27
CA ASN A 25 12.70 -4.66 -3.35
C ASN A 25 13.39 -4.40 -4.70
N ALA A 26 12.62 -3.96 -5.70
CA ALA A 26 13.11 -3.63 -7.04
C ALA A 26 12.54 -2.28 -7.54
N PRO A 27 12.98 -1.13 -6.98
CA PRO A 27 12.44 0.18 -7.33
C PRO A 27 12.54 0.53 -8.84
N PRO A 28 13.66 0.26 -9.55
CA PRO A 28 13.75 0.49 -10.99
C PRO A 28 12.75 -0.34 -11.80
N LEU A 29 12.49 -1.59 -11.39
CA LEU A 29 11.52 -2.46 -12.04
C LEU A 29 10.10 -1.95 -11.82
N ALA A 30 9.76 -1.59 -10.58
CA ALA A 30 8.47 -1.00 -10.24
C ALA A 30 8.19 0.26 -11.09
N LYS A 31 9.17 1.16 -11.20
CA LYS A 31 9.08 2.37 -12.04
C LYS A 31 8.88 2.02 -13.52
N THR A 32 9.62 1.04 -14.03
CA THR A 32 9.48 0.59 -15.42
C THR A 32 8.09 0.06 -15.69
N ILE A 33 7.55 -0.79 -14.82
CA ILE A 33 6.18 -1.33 -14.97
C ILE A 33 5.15 -0.20 -14.93
N LEU A 34 5.26 0.73 -13.96
CA LEU A 34 4.35 1.88 -13.86
C LEU A 34 4.37 2.77 -15.12
N ALA A 35 5.50 2.83 -15.84
CA ALA A 35 5.60 3.58 -17.09
C ALA A 35 4.97 2.87 -18.30
N THR A 36 4.63 1.58 -18.21
CA THR A 36 4.09 0.81 -19.37
C THR A 36 2.59 0.98 -19.59
N GLY A 37 1.85 1.52 -18.63
CA GLY A 37 0.40 1.68 -18.78
C GLY A 37 -0.26 2.35 -17.57
N ASP A 38 -1.59 2.40 -17.61
CA ASP A 38 -2.40 3.12 -16.63
C ASP A 38 -2.65 2.29 -15.37
N TYR A 39 -1.59 2.09 -14.58
CA TYR A 39 -1.69 1.46 -13.27
C TYR A 39 -2.11 2.48 -12.21
N THR A 40 -3.18 2.16 -11.49
CA THR A 40 -3.76 3.03 -10.45
C THR A 40 -3.17 2.75 -9.06
N TRP A 41 -2.58 1.57 -8.86
CA TRP A 41 -1.96 1.16 -7.61
C TRP A 41 -0.86 0.11 -7.81
N ALA A 42 0.03 0.01 -6.83
CA ALA A 42 0.97 -1.10 -6.70
C ALA A 42 1.00 -1.54 -5.24
N LEU A 43 0.96 -2.86 -5.01
CA LEU A 43 1.03 -3.45 -3.69
C LEU A 43 2.48 -3.80 -3.34
N ILE A 44 2.96 -3.26 -2.23
CA ILE A 44 4.20 -3.62 -1.57
C ILE A 44 3.89 -4.80 -0.66
N ASP A 45 4.34 -6.01 -1.01
CA ASP A 45 4.09 -7.22 -0.23
C ASP A 45 5.19 -7.44 0.81
N ALA A 46 4.89 -7.12 2.06
CA ALA A 46 5.77 -7.36 3.20
C ALA A 46 5.37 -8.59 4.03
N GLU A 47 4.38 -9.37 3.62
CA GLU A 47 4.00 -10.63 4.29
C GLU A 47 4.74 -11.83 3.71
N HIS A 48 4.77 -11.93 2.38
CA HIS A 48 5.45 -13.03 1.68
C HIS A 48 6.56 -12.56 0.74
N GLY A 49 6.65 -11.26 0.48
CA GLY A 49 7.74 -10.70 -0.29
C GLY A 49 9.02 -10.55 0.52
N GLN A 50 10.11 -10.28 -0.19
CA GLN A 50 11.41 -9.90 0.37
C GLN A 50 11.48 -8.39 0.62
N ILE A 51 10.45 -7.84 1.27
CA ILE A 51 10.32 -6.41 1.54
C ILE A 51 10.12 -6.23 3.04
N THR A 52 10.86 -5.30 3.63
CA THR A 52 10.80 -4.94 5.04
C THR A 52 10.28 -3.51 5.23
N ASP A 53 9.98 -3.13 6.47
CA ASP A 53 9.52 -1.78 6.79
C ASP A 53 10.56 -0.67 6.51
N ALA A 54 11.84 -1.02 6.37
CA ALA A 54 12.89 -0.12 5.89
C ALA A 54 12.70 0.31 4.43
N ASP A 55 12.04 -0.52 3.62
CA ASP A 55 11.86 -0.29 2.18
C ASP A 55 10.60 0.55 1.88
N PHE A 56 9.66 0.62 2.83
CA PHE A 56 8.34 1.22 2.63
C PHE A 56 8.42 2.66 2.15
N TYR A 57 9.31 3.46 2.75
CA TYR A 57 9.43 4.88 2.40
C TYR A 57 9.86 5.05 0.94
N VAL A 58 10.90 4.33 0.51
CA VAL A 58 11.45 4.47 -0.85
C VAL A 58 10.44 3.97 -1.88
N LEU A 59 9.83 2.81 -1.65
CA LEU A 59 8.85 2.23 -2.57
C LEU A 59 7.58 3.09 -2.64
N SER A 60 7.07 3.58 -1.51
CA SER A 60 5.86 4.40 -1.47
C SER A 60 6.05 5.72 -2.20
N ASN A 61 7.16 6.41 -1.95
CA ASN A 61 7.47 7.67 -2.65
C ASN A 61 7.66 7.45 -4.15
N LEU A 62 8.32 6.36 -4.56
CA LEU A 62 8.47 6.03 -5.97
C LEU A 62 7.10 5.84 -6.63
N ILE A 63 6.26 4.97 -6.07
CA ILE A 63 4.95 4.63 -6.64
C ILE A 63 4.06 5.88 -6.71
N ALA A 64 4.03 6.68 -5.63
CA ALA A 64 3.28 7.92 -5.59
C ALA A 64 3.77 8.95 -6.63
N SER A 65 5.09 9.09 -6.78
CA SER A 65 5.70 9.99 -7.79
C SER A 65 5.41 9.56 -9.22
N ALA A 66 5.13 8.28 -9.45
CA ALA A 66 4.79 7.70 -10.73
C ALA A 66 3.28 7.71 -11.03
N GLY A 67 2.47 8.36 -10.20
CA GLY A 67 1.03 8.53 -10.47
C GLY A 67 0.15 7.36 -10.02
N ALA A 68 0.65 6.47 -9.18
CA ALA A 68 -0.10 5.34 -8.63
C ALA A 68 -0.17 5.38 -7.10
N SER A 69 -1.11 4.64 -6.52
CA SER A 69 -1.21 4.53 -5.05
C SER A 69 -0.36 3.39 -4.49
N PRO A 70 0.59 3.65 -3.59
CA PRO A 70 1.27 2.60 -2.85
C PRO A 70 0.33 2.00 -1.80
N ILE A 71 0.05 0.71 -1.95
CA ILE A 71 -0.68 -0.08 -0.97
C ILE A 71 0.34 -0.97 -0.28
N ILE A 72 0.33 -1.05 1.05
CA ILE A 72 1.26 -1.91 1.79
C ILE A 72 0.49 -3.08 2.38
N ARG A 73 0.87 -4.31 2.00
CA ARG A 73 0.44 -5.53 2.70
C ARG A 73 1.39 -5.75 3.87
N ILE A 74 0.89 -5.50 5.07
CA ILE A 74 1.67 -5.67 6.30
C ILE A 74 1.81 -7.16 6.65
N PRO A 75 2.92 -7.59 7.28
CA PRO A 75 3.12 -9.00 7.65
C PRO A 75 2.13 -9.52 8.68
N CYS A 76 1.60 -8.65 9.53
CA CYS A 76 0.63 -8.99 10.55
C CYS A 76 -0.21 -7.75 10.90
N ASP A 77 -1.42 -7.97 11.42
CA ASP A 77 -2.32 -6.92 11.91
C ASP A 77 -1.83 -6.37 13.26
N SER A 78 -0.72 -5.63 13.22
CA SER A 78 -0.12 -4.97 14.39
C SER A 78 -0.18 -3.46 14.23
N GLU A 79 -0.70 -2.79 15.27
CA GLU A 79 -0.90 -1.34 15.25
C GLU A 79 0.39 -0.55 14.95
N TRP A 80 1.52 -0.96 15.52
CA TRP A 80 2.81 -0.31 15.27
C TRP A 80 3.24 -0.45 13.80
N MET A 81 2.94 -1.58 13.16
CA MET A 81 3.28 -1.82 11.76
C MET A 81 2.37 -1.01 10.83
N ILE A 82 1.08 -0.90 11.16
CA ILE A 82 0.14 -0.01 10.47
C ILE A 82 0.64 1.44 10.55
N LYS A 83 1.03 1.90 11.74
CA LYS A 83 1.60 3.26 11.93
C LYS A 83 2.85 3.47 11.07
N ARG A 84 3.81 2.54 11.12
CA ARG A 84 5.04 2.63 10.28
C ARG A 84 4.72 2.67 8.78
N ALA A 85 3.78 1.86 8.32
CA ALA A 85 3.37 1.86 6.91
C ALA A 85 2.71 3.19 6.49
N LEU A 86 1.83 3.74 7.34
CA LEU A 86 1.20 5.04 7.10
C LEU A 86 2.20 6.19 7.14
N ASP A 87 3.10 6.22 8.14
CA ASP A 87 4.16 7.23 8.27
C ASP A 87 5.14 7.18 7.08
N ALA A 88 5.33 6.00 6.48
CA ALA A 88 6.14 5.83 5.27
C ALA A 88 5.45 6.29 3.97
N GLY A 89 4.19 6.72 4.04
CA GLY A 89 3.44 7.27 2.90
C GLY A 89 2.51 6.29 2.20
N ALA A 90 2.11 5.20 2.85
CA ALA A 90 1.10 4.30 2.29
C ALA A 90 -0.22 5.04 2.04
N HIS A 91 -0.79 4.87 0.85
CA HIS A 91 -2.13 5.37 0.52
C HIS A 91 -3.24 4.44 1.02
N GLY A 92 -2.90 3.19 1.32
CA GLY A 92 -3.79 2.19 1.87
C GLY A 92 -3.01 1.01 2.44
N ILE A 93 -3.67 0.27 3.33
CA ILE A 93 -3.12 -0.91 4.00
C ILE A 93 -3.93 -2.12 3.58
N MET A 94 -3.25 -3.22 3.26
CA MET A 94 -3.86 -4.52 3.07
C MET A 94 -3.50 -5.39 4.28
N THR A 95 -4.47 -5.57 5.16
CA THR A 95 -4.32 -6.38 6.35
C THR A 95 -4.43 -7.87 5.99
N PRO A 96 -3.50 -8.73 6.43
CA PRO A 96 -3.58 -10.15 6.15
C PRO A 96 -4.60 -10.85 7.05
N MET A 97 -5.12 -12.00 6.58
CA MET A 97 -5.91 -12.93 7.40
C MET A 97 -7.11 -12.30 8.15
N CYS A 98 -7.80 -11.32 7.54
CA CYS A 98 -9.06 -10.77 8.07
C CYS A 98 -10.20 -11.79 7.92
N HIS A 99 -10.41 -12.64 8.92
CA HIS A 99 -11.42 -13.71 8.90
C HIS A 99 -12.82 -13.28 9.36
N ASN A 100 -12.93 -12.16 10.06
CA ASN A 100 -14.20 -11.69 10.62
C ASN A 100 -14.25 -10.17 10.64
N ALA A 101 -15.45 -9.61 10.84
CA ALA A 101 -15.67 -8.17 10.84
C ALA A 101 -14.93 -7.44 11.97
N VAL A 102 -14.62 -8.12 13.08
CA VAL A 102 -13.84 -7.53 14.18
C VAL A 102 -12.39 -7.33 13.76
N SER A 103 -11.79 -8.32 13.10
CA SER A 103 -10.45 -8.26 12.52
C SER A 103 -10.31 -7.28 11.34
N ALA A 104 -11.41 -6.67 10.87
CA ALA A 104 -11.38 -5.63 9.84
C ALA A 104 -11.31 -4.21 10.45
N VAL A 105 -11.59 -4.07 11.74
CA VAL A 105 -11.47 -2.80 12.46
C VAL A 105 -10.03 -2.73 13.00
N PRO A 106 -9.26 -1.67 12.68
CA PRO A 106 -7.92 -1.52 13.22
C PRO A 106 -7.96 -1.62 14.76
N PRO A 107 -7.00 -2.30 15.41
CA PRO A 107 -6.97 -2.39 16.86
C PRO A 107 -6.89 -0.97 17.44
N THR A 108 -8.02 -0.48 17.94
CA THR A 108 -8.07 0.74 18.75
C THR A 108 -7.33 0.42 20.04
N GLN A 109 -6.25 1.15 20.35
CA GLN A 109 -5.60 1.04 21.66
C GLN A 109 -6.65 1.12 22.77
N PRO A 110 -6.57 0.29 23.83
CA PRO A 110 -7.29 0.62 25.04
C PRO A 110 -6.81 2.01 25.49
N ALA A 111 -7.76 2.91 25.76
CA ALA A 111 -7.47 4.21 26.33
C ALA A 111 -6.62 4.02 27.59
N LEU A 112 -5.40 4.54 27.57
CA LEU A 112 -4.63 4.81 28.80
C LEU A 112 -5.25 6.00 29.53
#